data_AF-A0A966MBY3-F1
#
_entry.id   AF-A0A966MBY3-F1
#
_cell.length_a   1.000
_cell.length_b   1.000
_cell.length_c   1.000
_cell.angle_alpha   90.00
_cell.angle_beta   90.00
_cell.angle_gamma   90.00
#
_symmetry.space_group_name_H-M   'P 1'
#
loop_
_entity.id
_entity.type
_entity.pdbx_description
1 polymer ?
#
loop_
_entity_poly.entity_id
_entity_poly.type
_entity_poly.pdbx_seq_one_letter_code
_entity_poly.pdbx_strand_id
1 'polypeptide(L)' 'MNFFEVNEGISKDQSFVNIEGAKFDIPKQLEESKGSKNFFGIRPENLTLNNNEGLKGSVFGV' A
#
# COMPACT_ATOMS: atom_id res chain seq x y z
N MET A 1 -10.91 0.78 7.80
CA MET A 1 -10.10 0.85 6.56
C MET A 1 -8.80 1.54 6.90
N ASN A 2 -7.67 1.00 6.46
CA ASN A 2 -6.36 1.64 6.60
C ASN A 2 -5.92 2.14 5.23
N PHE A 3 -5.32 3.33 5.19
CA PHE A 3 -4.81 3.96 3.97
C PHE A 3 -3.35 4.33 4.18
N PHE A 4 -2.52 3.94 3.23
CA PHE A 4 -1.10 4.27 3.18
C PHE A 4 -0.84 5.16 1.98
N GLU A 5 -0.05 6.22 2.18
CA GLU A 5 0.32 7.12 1.08
C GLU A 5 1.26 6.42 0.10
N VAL A 6 0.96 6.54 -1.18
CA VAL A 6 1.80 6.08 -2.29
C VAL A 6 2.25 7.34 -3.02
N ASN A 7 3.48 7.76 -2.77
CA ASN A 7 4.07 8.98 -3.34
C ASN A 7 4.62 8.75 -4.77
N GLU A 8 3.92 7.95 -5.56
CA GLU A 8 4.22 7.67 -6.96
C GLU A 8 2.94 7.62 -7.80
N GLY A 9 3.08 7.89 -9.10
CA GLY A 9 2.03 7.64 -10.08
C GLY A 9 1.92 6.14 -10.36
N ILE A 10 0.70 5.66 -10.57
CA ILE A 10 0.39 4.28 -10.94
C ILE A 10 0.31 4.19 -12.46
N SER A 11 1.14 3.33 -13.06
CA SER A 11 1.11 3.06 -14.49
C SER A 11 0.10 1.96 -14.84
N LYS A 12 -0.40 1.98 -16.07
CA LYS A 12 -1.13 0.83 -16.62
C LYS A 12 -0.26 -0.42 -16.54
N ASP A 13 -0.87 -1.56 -16.22
CA ASP A 13 -0.25 -2.87 -16.03
C ASP A 13 0.68 -2.98 -14.80
N GLN A 14 0.86 -1.92 -14.02
CA GLN A 14 1.59 -1.96 -12.76
C GLN A 14 0.91 -2.94 -11.78
N SER A 15 1.71 -3.78 -11.13
CA SER A 15 1.24 -4.81 -10.20
C SER A 15 1.99 -4.77 -8.87
N PHE A 16 2.63 -3.65 -8.56
CA PHE A 16 3.29 -3.41 -7.28
C PHE A 16 3.29 -1.92 -6.95
N VAL A 17 3.48 -1.58 -5.68
CA VAL A 17 3.76 -0.22 -5.21
C VAL A 17 4.88 -0.23 -4.19
N ASN A 18 5.59 0.89 -4.08
CA ASN A 18 6.60 1.07 -3.04
C ASN A 18 6.05 1.97 -1.92
N ILE A 19 6.04 1.46 -0.69
CA ILE A 19 5.60 2.19 0.50
C ILE A 19 6.72 2.07 1.54
N GLU A 20 7.27 3.22 1.96
CA GLU A 20 8.36 3.29 2.95
C GLU A 20 9.58 2.39 2.64
N GLY A 21 9.89 2.23 1.35
CA GLY A 21 11.01 1.39 0.89
C GLY A 21 10.72 -0.12 0.85
N ALA A 22 9.51 -0.55 1.23
CA ALA A 22 9.02 -1.90 1.04
C ALA A 22 8.16 -1.99 -0.22
N LYS A 23 8.35 -3.07 -0.99
CA LYS A 23 7.56 -3.39 -2.18
C LYS A 23 6.35 -4.22 -1.78
N PHE A 24 5.17 -3.77 -2.18
CA PHE A 24 3.92 -4.50 -2.02
C PHE A 24 3.35 -4.87 -3.37
N ASP A 25 3.06 -6.14 -3.59
CA ASP A 25 2.37 -6.57 -4.78
C ASP A 25 0.89 -6.18 -4.68
N ILE A 26 0.37 -5.62 -5.76
CA ILE A 26 -1.03 -5.22 -5.89
C ILE A 26 -1.63 -5.88 -7.14
N PRO A 27 -2.97 -6.01 -7.22
CA PRO A 27 -3.61 -6.45 -8.45
C PRO A 27 -3.17 -5.58 -9.63
N LYS A 28 -3.04 -6.22 -10.79
CA LYS A 28 -2.68 -5.55 -12.05
C LYS A 28 -3.64 -4.38 -12.31
N GLN A 29 -3.07 -3.18 -12.40
CA GLN A 29 -3.83 -1.96 -12.65
C GLN A 29 -4.21 -1.87 -14.13
N LEU A 30 -5.49 -1.65 -14.40
CA LEU A 30 -6.01 -1.60 -15.78
C LEU A 30 -5.93 -0.20 -16.40
N GLU A 31 -5.79 0.81 -15.55
CA GLU A 31 -5.70 2.22 -15.90
C GLU A 31 -4.49 2.87 -15.21
N GLU A 32 -4.10 4.03 -15.71
CA GLU A 32 -3.06 4.87 -15.10
C GLU A 32 -3.66 5.92 -14.19
N SER A 33 -2.96 6.28 -13.12
CA SER A 33 -3.37 7.38 -12.25
C SER A 33 -3.14 8.73 -12.94
N LYS A 34 -4.06 9.68 -12.72
CA LYS A 34 -3.93 11.04 -13.24
C LYS A 34 -2.94 11.91 -12.45
N GLY A 35 -2.42 11.43 -11.32
CA GLY A 35 -1.56 12.20 -10.41
C GLY A 35 -0.39 11.39 -9.88
N SER A 36 0.64 12.09 -9.40
CA SER A 36 1.85 11.50 -8.84
C SER A 36 1.72 11.08 -7.37
N LYS A 37 0.51 11.17 -6.80
CA LYS A 37 0.20 10.78 -5.43
C LYS A 37 -1.08 9.96 -5.42
N ASN A 38 -1.01 8.80 -4.81
CA ASN A 38 -2.09 7.83 -4.71
C ASN A 38 -2.18 7.30 -3.28
N PHE A 39 -3.20 6.47 -3.00
CA PHE A 39 -3.38 5.83 -1.70
C PHE A 39 -3.57 4.34 -1.88
N PHE A 40 -2.92 3.56 -1.02
CA PHE A 40 -3.12 2.12 -0.92
C PHE A 40 -4.05 1.81 0.26
N GLY A 41 -5.27 1.40 -0.06
CA GLY A 41 -6.30 1.08 0.93
C GLY A 41 -6.37 -0.42 1.21
N ILE A 42 -6.25 -0.82 2.48
CA ILE A 42 -6.44 -2.21 2.92
C ILE A 42 -7.50 -2.28 4.02
N ARG A 43 -8.36 -3.30 3.94
CA ARG A 43 -9.34 -3.57 4.99
C ARG A 43 -8.67 -4.20 6.21
N PRO A 44 -9.01 -3.82 7.45
CA PRO A 44 -8.37 -4.35 8.66
C PRO A 44 -8.35 -5.88 8.74
N GLU A 45 -9.40 -6.55 8.27
CA GLU A 45 -9.51 -8.01 8.25
C GLU A 45 -8.48 -8.71 7.33
N ASN A 46 -7.85 -7.95 6.43
CA ASN A 46 -6.80 -8.44 5.52
C ASN A 46 -5.39 -8.06 6.00
N LEU A 47 -5.25 -7.54 7.22
CA LEU A 47 -3.96 -7.21 7.84
C LEU A 47 -3.64 -8.18 8.97
N THR A 48 -2.36 -8.55 9.06
CA THR A 48 -1.84 -9.38 10.15
C THR A 48 -0.70 -8.65 10.84
N LEU A 49 -0.78 -8.51 12.16
CA LEU A 49 0.32 -7.99 12.96
C LEU A 49 1.37 -9.10 13.13
N ASN A 50 2.62 -8.79 12.79
CA ASN A 50 3.76 -9.68 12.96
C ASN A 50 5.01 -8.85 13.33
N ASN A 51 6.07 -9.51 13.80
CA ASN A 51 7.29 -8.85 14.26
C ASN A 51 8.44 -8.89 13.25
N ASN A 52 8.24 -9.48 12.07
CA ASN A 52 9.32 -9.85 11.15
C ASN A 52 9.33 -9.00 9.88
N GLU A 53 8.17 -8.79 9.24
CA GLU A 53 8.07 -8.28 7.87
C GLU A 53 6.84 -7.38 7.68
N GLY A 54 6.91 -6.48 6.67
CA GLY A 54 5.81 -5.60 6.26
C GLY A 54 6.04 -4.14 6.64
N LEU A 55 4.94 -3.39 6.79
CA LEU A 55 4.97 -1.99 7.22
C LEU A 55 5.18 -1.90 8.73
N LYS A 56 6.21 -1.16 9.14
CA LYS A 56 6.48 -0.91 10.56
C LYS A 56 5.46 0.09 11.09
N GLY A 57 5.01 -0.14 12.31
CA GLY A 57 4.07 0.75 12.98
C GLY A 57 4.07 0.52 14.48
N SER A 58 3.31 1.35 15.19
CA SER A 58 3.06 1.19 16.62
C SER A 58 1.57 0.91 16.83
N VAL A 59 1.27 0.03 17.78
CA VAL A 59 -0.12 -0.24 18.17
C VAL A 59 -0.65 1.00 18.89
N PHE A 60 -1.73 1.58 18.37
CA PHE A 60 -2.43 2.70 18.98
C PHE A 60 -3.84 2.25 19.38
N GLY A 61 -4.13 2.27 20.68
CA GLY A 61 -5.38 1.77 21.26
C GLY A 61 -5.17 0.51 22.10
N VAL A 62 -5.74 0.51 23.31
CA VAL A 62 -5.83 -0.62 24.24
C VAL A 62 -7.29 -0.81 24.61
#